data_AF-M6HQS5-F1
#
_entry.id   AF-M6HQS5-F1
#
_cell.length_a   1.000
_cell.length_b   1.000
_cell.length_c   1.000
_cell.angle_alpha   90.00
_cell.angle_beta   90.00
_cell.angle_gamma   90.00
#
_symmetry.space_group_name_H-M   'P 1'
#
loop_
_entity.id
_entity.type
_entity.pdbx_description
1 polymer ?
#
loop_
_entity_poly.entity_id
_entity_poly.type
_entity_poly.pdbx_seq_one_letter_code
_entity_poly.pdbx_strand_id
1 'polypeptide(L)'
;MNFTLTPKKTKKSNHSRRNQSRFKTFKIHLEQKNGVIIGEQDQNHEINEDFVSLRANFILPFVYRETLFGFLAVSNIPKDSVRQDLSFLSGKCGIAVHNHILSSQVAENKKYRKELETAGKIRKFLEAAEPPMIGTIRIEILSREPGELIEFLNSDGEETYFVILKLGVTNQVSVLVLCYILGTLYSAKTSRAFQSLNNIKHLVESYLKEISWNEEYDLLVGIIRKSESTISLKTSGKNFKVHKNSDFSKNLLSAGWEVEENIEKDPLVLTWKNRTMISIHDLRFPS
;
A
#
# COMPACT_ATOMS: atom_id res chain seq x y z
N MET A 1 -20.88 18.16 37.14
CA MET A 1 -21.23 17.06 36.22
C MET A 1 -19.93 16.44 35.73
N ASN A 2 -19.58 15.25 36.23
CA ASN A 2 -18.40 14.50 35.81
C ASN A 2 -18.83 13.51 34.72
N PHE A 3 -18.26 13.64 33.52
CA PHE A 3 -18.42 12.64 32.46
C PHE A 3 -17.27 11.63 32.53
N THR A 4 -17.56 10.45 33.06
CA THR A 4 -16.66 9.30 33.03
C THR A 4 -16.71 8.66 31.63
N LEU A 5 -15.66 8.83 30.84
CA LEU A 5 -15.46 8.10 29.59
C LEU A 5 -15.07 6.65 29.91
N THR A 6 -15.95 5.71 29.59
CA THR A 6 -15.64 4.28 29.61
C THR A 6 -14.73 3.94 28.43
N PRO A 7 -13.62 3.21 28.62
CA PRO A 7 -12.80 2.78 27.50
C PRO A 7 -13.54 1.72 26.69
N LYS A 8 -13.81 2.02 25.42
CA LYS A 8 -14.25 1.04 24.42
C LYS A 8 -13.22 -0.10 24.37
N LYS A 9 -13.59 -1.27 24.90
CA LYS A 9 -12.89 -2.53 24.65
C LYS A 9 -12.87 -2.76 23.14
N THR A 10 -11.73 -2.51 22.51
CA THR A 10 -11.41 -3.05 21.19
C THR A 10 -11.56 -4.57 21.27
N LYS A 11 -12.53 -5.13 20.53
CA LYS A 11 -12.60 -6.57 20.24
C LYS A 11 -11.30 -6.98 19.54
N LYS A 12 -10.28 -7.40 20.30
CA LYS A 12 -9.22 -8.26 19.76
C LYS A 12 -9.93 -9.48 19.18
N SER A 13 -9.75 -9.69 17.89
CA SER A 13 -10.52 -10.63 17.09
C SER A 13 -10.49 -12.04 17.70
N ASN A 14 -11.66 -12.68 17.75
CA ASN A 14 -11.82 -14.10 18.10
C ASN A 14 -11.05 -15.06 17.14
N HIS A 15 -10.34 -14.54 16.13
CA HIS A 15 -9.56 -15.33 15.19
C HIS A 15 -8.27 -15.90 15.78
N SER A 16 -7.61 -15.23 16.73
CA SER A 16 -6.36 -15.74 17.30
C SER A 16 -6.57 -16.95 18.22
N ARG A 17 -7.63 -16.95 19.05
CA ARG A 17 -8.00 -18.08 19.92
C ARG A 17 -8.49 -19.29 19.13
N ARG A 18 -9.31 -19.10 18.09
CA ARG A 18 -9.75 -20.18 17.20
C ARG A 18 -8.58 -20.85 16.47
N ASN A 19 -7.62 -20.06 16.00
CA ASN A 19 -6.44 -20.62 15.34
C ASN A 19 -5.57 -21.42 16.32
N GLN A 20 -5.32 -20.93 17.55
CA GLN A 20 -4.57 -21.70 18.56
C GLN A 20 -5.25 -23.02 18.98
N SER A 21 -6.57 -23.04 19.13
CA SER A 21 -7.34 -24.28 19.42
C SER A 21 -7.26 -25.29 18.28
N ARG A 22 -7.38 -24.82 17.03
CA ARG A 22 -7.19 -25.63 15.82
C ARG A 22 -5.78 -26.22 15.75
N PHE A 23 -4.73 -25.43 15.98
CA PHE A 23 -3.34 -25.93 15.96
C PHE A 23 -3.02 -27.01 17.02
N LYS A 24 -3.53 -26.88 18.26
CA LYS A 24 -3.38 -27.92 19.28
C LYS A 24 -4.10 -29.21 18.91
N THR A 25 -5.31 -29.07 18.39
CA THR A 25 -6.15 -30.17 17.89
C THR A 25 -5.51 -30.92 16.72
N PHE A 26 -4.92 -30.19 15.77
CA PHE A 26 -4.23 -30.76 14.62
C PHE A 26 -3.02 -31.61 15.04
N LYS A 27 -2.29 -31.18 16.07
CA LYS A 27 -1.14 -31.91 16.61
C LYS A 27 -1.53 -33.27 17.20
N ILE A 28 -2.66 -33.34 17.92
CA ILE A 28 -3.18 -34.57 18.53
C ILE A 28 -3.52 -35.63 17.46
N HIS A 29 -4.15 -35.23 16.36
CA HIS A 29 -4.51 -36.17 15.29
C HIS A 29 -3.29 -36.57 14.43
N LEU A 30 -2.28 -35.70 14.29
CA LEU A 30 -1.01 -36.03 13.64
C LEU A 30 -0.24 -37.15 14.34
N GLU A 31 -0.35 -37.24 15.67
CA GLU A 31 0.26 -38.29 16.48
C GLU A 31 -0.45 -39.64 16.28
N GLN A 32 -1.72 -39.63 15.85
CA GLN A 32 -2.54 -40.80 15.56
C GLN A 32 -2.45 -41.23 14.09
N LYS A 33 -1.25 -41.65 13.66
CA LYS A 33 -0.93 -42.08 12.27
C LYS A 33 -1.86 -43.14 11.67
N ASN A 34 -2.57 -43.89 12.51
CA ASN A 34 -3.47 -44.97 12.11
C ASN A 34 -4.94 -44.55 12.00
N GLY A 35 -5.23 -43.25 12.16
CA GLY A 35 -6.59 -42.71 12.14
C GLY A 35 -7.31 -42.84 13.48
N VAL A 36 -8.50 -42.23 13.54
CA VAL A 36 -9.20 -41.90 14.78
C VAL A 36 -10.69 -42.16 14.60
N ILE A 37 -11.31 -42.85 15.56
CA ILE A 37 -12.77 -43.03 15.62
C ILE A 37 -13.37 -41.81 16.32
N ILE A 38 -14.38 -41.20 15.69
CA ILE A 38 -15.05 -40.03 16.24
C ILE A 38 -15.99 -40.47 17.38
N GLY A 39 -15.80 -39.89 18.57
CA GLY A 39 -16.60 -40.18 19.77
C GLY A 39 -15.92 -41.00 20.86
N GLU A 40 -14.65 -41.41 20.71
CA GLU A 40 -13.87 -42.00 21.82
C GLU A 40 -13.43 -40.92 22.84
N GLN A 41 -13.29 -41.31 24.11
CA GLN A 41 -13.34 -40.47 25.32
C GLN A 41 -12.24 -39.41 25.52
N ASP A 42 -11.39 -39.12 24.53
CA ASP A 42 -10.20 -38.27 24.74
C ASP A 42 -10.05 -37.12 23.74
N GLN A 43 -11.14 -36.66 23.10
CA GLN A 43 -11.06 -35.61 22.08
C GLN A 43 -12.07 -34.46 22.25
N ASN A 44 -11.54 -33.24 22.10
CA ASN A 44 -12.21 -31.93 22.14
C ASN A 44 -13.63 -31.95 21.55
N HIS A 45 -14.65 -31.62 22.37
CA HIS A 45 -16.07 -31.63 22.00
C HIS A 45 -16.41 -30.85 20.72
N GLU A 46 -15.76 -29.69 20.47
CA GLU A 46 -16.04 -28.83 19.31
C GLU A 46 -15.75 -29.52 17.96
N ILE A 47 -14.83 -30.49 17.91
CA ILE A 47 -14.43 -31.14 16.66
C ILE A 47 -15.35 -32.31 16.33
N ASN A 48 -15.76 -33.04 17.36
CA ASN A 48 -16.75 -34.10 17.21
C ASN A 48 -18.03 -33.52 16.63
N GLU A 49 -18.45 -32.30 17.02
CA GLU A 49 -19.59 -31.62 16.40
C GLU A 49 -19.39 -31.35 14.91
N ASP A 50 -18.24 -30.79 14.51
CA ASP A 50 -17.93 -30.51 13.10
C ASP A 50 -17.92 -31.80 12.25
N PHE A 51 -17.34 -32.90 12.74
CA PHE A 51 -17.28 -34.17 11.98
C PHE A 51 -18.56 -35.01 12.06
N VAL A 52 -19.31 -34.93 13.16
CA VAL A 52 -20.66 -35.49 13.27
C VAL A 52 -21.60 -34.79 12.28
N SER A 53 -21.46 -33.47 12.08
CA SER A 53 -22.22 -32.74 11.05
C SER A 53 -21.94 -33.25 9.63
N LEU A 54 -20.72 -33.73 9.39
CA LEU A 54 -20.29 -34.34 8.12
C LEU A 54 -20.62 -35.84 8.03
N ARG A 55 -21.31 -36.41 9.04
CA ARG A 55 -21.59 -37.85 9.17
C ARG A 55 -20.32 -38.72 9.06
N ALA A 56 -19.20 -38.22 9.57
CA ALA A 56 -17.94 -38.94 9.60
C ALA A 56 -17.78 -39.67 10.93
N ASN A 57 -17.50 -40.97 10.86
CA ASN A 57 -17.28 -41.82 12.03
C ASN A 57 -15.79 -42.16 12.21
N PHE A 58 -14.96 -41.88 11.21
CA PHE A 58 -13.52 -42.09 11.26
C PHE A 58 -12.77 -41.01 10.48
N ILE A 59 -11.61 -40.62 10.99
CA ILE A 59 -10.71 -39.66 10.37
C ILE A 59 -9.36 -40.30 10.12
N LEU A 60 -8.86 -40.17 8.89
CA LEU A 60 -7.48 -40.51 8.55
C LEU A 60 -6.68 -39.22 8.30
N PRO A 61 -5.77 -38.84 9.21
CA PRO A 61 -4.85 -37.74 8.97
C PRO A 61 -3.88 -38.10 7.84
N PHE A 62 -3.54 -37.13 7.00
CA PHE A 62 -2.47 -37.27 6.03
C PHE A 62 -1.61 -36.01 5.99
N VAL A 63 -0.31 -36.24 5.80
CA VAL A 63 0.68 -35.19 5.54
C VAL A 63 1.18 -35.41 4.12
N TYR A 64 0.98 -34.41 3.27
CA TYR A 64 1.50 -34.40 1.92
C TYR A 64 2.72 -33.47 1.84
N ARG A 65 3.87 -34.05 1.45
CA ARG A 65 5.16 -33.35 1.25
C ARG A 65 5.53 -32.37 2.36
N GLU A 66 5.27 -32.75 3.61
CA GLU A 66 5.64 -31.97 4.82
C GLU A 66 5.07 -30.54 4.89
N THR A 67 4.15 -30.19 3.98
CA THR A 67 3.69 -28.80 3.76
C THR A 67 2.18 -28.69 3.78
N LEU A 68 1.46 -29.74 3.36
CA LEU A 68 0.00 -29.77 3.36
C LEU A 68 -0.49 -30.85 4.32
N PHE A 69 -1.19 -30.42 5.35
CA PHE A 69 -1.84 -31.30 6.30
C PHE A 69 -3.34 -31.34 6.04
N GLY A 70 -3.92 -32.54 6.05
CA GLY A 70 -5.35 -32.73 5.82
C GLY A 70 -5.89 -34.01 6.45
N PHE A 71 -7.18 -34.23 6.24
CA PHE A 71 -7.92 -35.36 6.77
C PHE A 71 -8.80 -35.97 5.69
N LEU A 72 -8.89 -37.29 5.65
CA LEU A 72 -10.02 -37.98 5.04
C LEU A 72 -11.04 -38.30 6.13
N ALA A 73 -12.22 -37.73 6.01
CA ALA A 73 -13.36 -38.03 6.87
C ALA A 73 -14.22 -39.11 6.18
N VAL A 74 -14.42 -40.25 6.83
CA VAL A 74 -15.18 -41.37 6.28
C VAL A 74 -16.31 -41.78 7.22
N SER A 75 -17.47 -42.12 6.64
CA SER A 75 -18.66 -42.48 7.41
C SER A 75 -18.61 -43.88 8.02
N ASN A 76 -17.71 -44.75 7.57
CA ASN A 76 -17.54 -46.10 8.12
C ASN A 76 -16.08 -46.32 8.53
N ILE A 77 -15.86 -46.98 9.67
CA ILE A 77 -14.52 -47.36 10.10
C ILE A 77 -13.95 -48.36 9.07
N PRO A 78 -12.83 -48.03 8.42
CA PRO A 78 -12.31 -48.86 7.35
C PRO A 78 -11.69 -50.16 7.87
N LYS A 79 -11.89 -51.25 7.12
CA LYS A 79 -11.20 -52.52 7.38
C LYS A 79 -9.71 -52.37 7.07
N ASP A 80 -8.88 -53.15 7.77
CA ASP A 80 -7.42 -53.10 7.62
C ASP A 80 -6.95 -53.34 6.18
N SER A 81 -7.65 -54.19 5.43
CA SER A 81 -7.37 -54.48 4.02
C SER A 81 -7.53 -53.28 3.08
N VAL A 82 -8.24 -52.22 3.48
CA VAL A 82 -8.55 -51.04 2.64
C VAL A 82 -7.70 -49.82 3.07
N ARG A 83 -6.90 -49.94 4.13
CA ARG A 83 -6.09 -48.82 4.65
C ARG A 83 -5.06 -48.32 3.64
N GLN A 84 -4.46 -49.21 2.87
CA GLN A 84 -3.48 -48.84 1.84
C GLN A 84 -4.13 -48.02 0.71
N ASP A 85 -5.33 -48.40 0.28
CA ASP A 85 -6.08 -47.66 -0.74
C ASP A 85 -6.52 -46.28 -0.25
N LEU A 86 -6.92 -46.17 1.02
CA LEU A 86 -7.25 -44.88 1.65
C LEU A 86 -6.02 -43.98 1.79
N SER A 87 -4.85 -44.55 2.10
CA SER A 87 -3.58 -43.81 2.12
C SER A 87 -3.20 -43.32 0.72
N PHE A 88 -3.42 -44.12 -0.31
CA PHE A 88 -3.19 -43.72 -1.69
C PHE A 88 -4.17 -42.62 -2.16
N LEU A 89 -5.44 -42.75 -1.78
CA LEU A 89 -6.46 -41.74 -2.05
C LEU A 89 -6.15 -40.42 -1.34
N SER A 90 -5.71 -40.45 -0.08
CA SER A 90 -5.32 -39.25 0.66
C SER A 90 -4.13 -38.55 0.00
N GLY A 91 -3.14 -39.31 -0.50
CA GLY A 91 -2.05 -38.79 -1.31
C GLY A 91 -2.52 -38.09 -2.59
N LYS A 92 -3.47 -38.70 -3.32
CA LYS A 92 -4.08 -38.09 -4.53
C LYS A 92 -4.85 -36.81 -4.22
N CYS A 93 -5.63 -36.80 -3.13
CA CYS A 93 -6.33 -35.61 -2.66
C CYS A 93 -5.34 -34.49 -2.28
N GLY A 94 -4.25 -34.84 -1.58
CA GLY A 94 -3.18 -33.90 -1.25
C GLY A 94 -2.56 -33.22 -2.48
N ILE A 95 -2.28 -34.00 -3.54
CA ILE A 95 -1.80 -33.48 -4.83
C ILE A 95 -2.81 -32.52 -5.46
N ALA A 96 -4.08 -32.90 -5.53
CA ALA A 96 -5.12 -32.10 -6.15
C ALA A 96 -5.31 -30.76 -5.43
N VAL A 97 -5.35 -30.76 -4.10
CA VAL A 97 -5.43 -29.54 -3.29
C VAL A 97 -4.20 -28.66 -3.48
N HIS A 98 -3.00 -29.25 -3.46
CA HIS A 98 -1.76 -28.51 -3.66
C HIS A 98 -1.73 -27.83 -5.04
N ASN A 99 -2.09 -28.56 -6.11
CA ASN A 99 -2.16 -28.02 -7.46
C ASN A 99 -3.21 -26.92 -7.59
N HIS A 100 -4.36 -27.07 -6.92
CA HIS A 100 -5.39 -26.03 -6.89
C HIS A 100 -4.88 -24.75 -6.22
N ILE A 101 -4.20 -24.86 -5.06
CA ILE A 101 -3.61 -23.72 -4.35
C ILE A 101 -2.58 -23.01 -5.25
N LEU A 102 -1.65 -23.76 -5.85
CA LEU A 102 -0.64 -23.20 -6.75
C LEU A 102 -1.28 -22.51 -7.97
N SER A 103 -2.26 -23.17 -8.60
CA SER A 103 -2.95 -22.61 -9.77
C SER A 103 -3.69 -21.33 -9.42
N SER A 104 -4.34 -21.28 -8.26
CA SER A 104 -5.00 -20.07 -7.74
C SER A 104 -4.00 -18.93 -7.54
N GLN A 105 -2.86 -19.21 -6.91
CA GLN A 105 -1.80 -18.21 -6.71
C GLN A 105 -1.20 -17.71 -8.03
N VAL A 106 -1.04 -18.58 -9.03
CA VAL A 106 -0.57 -18.17 -10.37
C VAL A 106 -1.60 -17.28 -11.06
N ALA A 107 -2.89 -17.62 -10.96
CA ALA A 107 -3.98 -16.81 -11.52
C ALA A 107 -4.08 -15.43 -10.85
N GLU A 108 -3.97 -15.37 -9.52
CA GLU A 108 -3.92 -14.11 -8.76
C GLU A 108 -2.71 -13.26 -9.15
N ASN A 109 -1.52 -13.85 -9.24
CA ASN A 109 -0.33 -13.12 -9.72
C ASN A 109 -0.52 -12.55 -11.12
N LYS A 110 -1.13 -13.31 -12.04
CA LYS A 110 -1.44 -12.81 -13.38
C LYS A 110 -2.44 -11.64 -13.34
N LYS A 111 -3.44 -11.71 -12.46
CA LYS A 111 -4.40 -10.62 -12.23
C LYS A 111 -3.69 -9.37 -11.70
N TYR A 112 -2.85 -9.50 -10.67
CA TYR A 112 -2.10 -8.38 -10.11
C TYR A 112 -1.17 -7.73 -11.13
N ARG A 113 -0.48 -8.51 -11.97
CA ARG A 113 0.33 -7.95 -13.07
C ARG A 113 -0.50 -7.10 -14.03
N LYS A 114 -1.72 -7.53 -14.37
CA LYS A 114 -2.62 -6.77 -15.24
C LYS A 114 -3.13 -5.49 -14.56
N GLU A 115 -3.44 -5.56 -13.27
CA GLU A 115 -3.81 -4.38 -12.47
C GLU A 115 -2.67 -3.35 -12.42
N LEU A 116 -1.43 -3.81 -12.26
CA LEU A 116 -0.23 -2.97 -12.28
C LEU A 116 0.00 -2.28 -13.63
N GLU A 117 -0.12 -3.03 -14.73
CA GLU A 117 -0.04 -2.44 -16.08
C GLU A 117 -1.13 -1.39 -16.29
N THR A 118 -2.33 -1.65 -15.78
CA THR A 118 -3.47 -0.72 -15.88
C THR A 118 -3.22 0.53 -15.04
N ALA A 119 -2.72 0.39 -13.80
CA ALA A 119 -2.34 1.51 -12.95
C ALA A 119 -1.25 2.37 -13.60
N GLY A 120 -0.22 1.75 -14.19
CA GLY A 120 0.79 2.47 -14.94
C GLY A 120 0.23 3.27 -16.13
N LYS A 121 -0.76 2.71 -16.85
CA LYS A 121 -1.46 3.43 -17.93
C LYS A 121 -2.31 4.58 -17.41
N ILE A 122 -3.09 4.36 -16.35
CA ILE A 122 -3.91 5.40 -15.69
C ILE A 122 -3.01 6.53 -15.20
N ARG A 123 -1.87 6.21 -14.58
CA ARG A 123 -0.89 7.20 -14.14
C ARG A 123 -0.42 8.09 -15.28
N LYS A 124 0.03 7.48 -16.38
CA LYS A 124 0.48 8.21 -17.58
C LYS A 124 -0.64 9.05 -18.21
N PHE A 125 -1.90 8.64 -18.03
CA PHE A 125 -3.05 9.38 -18.53
C PHE A 125 -3.39 10.58 -17.63
N LEU A 126 -3.22 10.45 -16.31
CA LEU A 126 -3.56 11.49 -15.34
C LEU A 126 -2.43 12.49 -15.10
N GLU A 127 -1.16 12.06 -15.11
CA GLU A 127 -0.03 12.96 -14.94
C GLU A 127 0.15 13.80 -16.21
N ALA A 128 0.15 15.12 -16.06
CA ALA A 128 0.46 16.02 -17.17
C ALA A 128 1.88 15.71 -17.70
N ALA A 129 2.00 15.63 -19.04
CA ALA A 129 3.27 15.30 -19.70
C ALA A 129 4.33 16.40 -19.48
N GLU A 130 3.88 17.65 -19.38
CA GLU A 130 4.71 18.82 -19.13
C GLU A 130 4.07 19.70 -18.05
N PRO A 131 4.86 20.42 -17.24
CA PRO A 131 4.33 21.43 -16.32
C PRO A 131 3.55 22.52 -17.08
N PRO A 132 2.48 23.06 -16.48
CA PRO A 132 1.76 24.19 -17.06
C PRO A 132 2.63 25.46 -17.02
N MET A 133 2.41 26.35 -17.98
CA MET A 133 2.91 27.72 -17.91
C MET A 133 1.98 28.56 -17.02
N ILE A 134 2.51 29.19 -15.98
CA ILE A 134 1.71 29.94 -14.98
C ILE A 134 1.96 31.44 -15.20
N GLY A 135 1.17 32.07 -16.06
CA GLY A 135 1.43 33.45 -16.47
C GLY A 135 2.76 33.56 -17.20
N THR A 136 3.73 34.30 -16.65
CA THR A 136 5.09 34.40 -17.17
C THR A 136 6.07 33.42 -16.51
N ILE A 137 5.61 32.64 -15.54
CA ILE A 137 6.44 31.66 -14.83
C ILE A 137 6.47 30.37 -15.63
N ARG A 138 7.68 29.96 -16.00
CA ARG A 138 7.95 28.70 -16.67
C ARG A 138 8.58 27.72 -15.69
N ILE A 139 8.08 26.50 -15.72
CA ILE A 139 8.55 25.39 -14.90
C ILE A 139 9.13 24.33 -15.83
N GLU A 140 10.36 23.91 -15.57
CA GLU A 140 11.04 22.87 -16.33
C GLU A 140 11.32 21.67 -15.44
N ILE A 141 10.87 20.48 -15.86
CA ILE A 141 11.27 19.22 -15.22
C ILE A 141 12.61 18.81 -15.81
N LEU A 142 13.66 18.87 -14.98
CA LEU A 142 15.02 18.53 -15.35
C LEU A 142 15.33 17.04 -15.12
N SER A 143 14.69 16.41 -14.14
CA SER A 143 14.76 14.96 -13.94
C SER A 143 13.52 14.40 -13.25
N ARG A 144 13.18 13.15 -13.57
CA ARG A 144 12.05 12.40 -13.00
C ARG A 144 12.38 10.92 -12.91
N GLU A 145 12.11 10.30 -11.75
CA GLU A 145 12.23 8.86 -11.54
C GLU A 145 10.88 8.16 -11.37
N PRO A 146 10.80 6.82 -11.59
CA PRO A 146 9.55 6.07 -11.49
C PRO A 146 8.81 6.19 -10.14
N GLY A 147 9.51 6.44 -9.04
CA GLY A 147 8.93 6.59 -7.69
C GLY A 147 8.59 8.02 -7.29
N GLU A 148 8.41 8.90 -8.28
CA GLU A 148 8.14 10.32 -8.08
C GLU A 148 6.83 10.73 -8.72
N LEU A 149 5.95 11.31 -7.91
CA LEU A 149 4.79 12.04 -8.39
C LEU A 149 5.14 13.53 -8.38
N ILE A 150 5.03 14.19 -9.53
CA ILE A 150 5.12 15.64 -9.70
C ILE A 150 3.83 16.05 -10.37
N GLU A 151 3.01 16.83 -9.68
CA GLU A 151 1.68 17.21 -10.16
C GLU A 151 1.37 18.68 -9.89
N PHE A 152 0.74 19.34 -10.86
CA PHE A 152 0.31 20.73 -10.80
C PHE A 152 -1.20 20.82 -10.86
N LEU A 153 -1.79 21.61 -9.95
CA LEU A 153 -3.21 21.67 -9.67
C LEU A 153 -3.66 23.13 -9.70
N ASN A 154 -4.83 23.38 -10.30
CA ASN A 154 -5.39 24.73 -10.48
C ASN A 154 -4.51 25.70 -11.30
N SER A 155 -3.86 25.19 -12.35
CA SER A 155 -2.96 25.96 -13.23
C SER A 155 -3.57 27.21 -13.87
N ASP A 156 -4.89 27.23 -14.05
CA ASP A 156 -5.58 28.31 -14.77
C ASP A 156 -5.99 29.49 -13.86
N GLY A 157 -5.79 29.35 -12.55
CA GLY A 157 -6.16 30.36 -11.55
C GLY A 157 -5.04 31.33 -11.18
N GLU A 158 -5.31 32.19 -10.19
CA GLU A 158 -4.28 33.06 -9.56
C GLU A 158 -3.29 32.26 -8.73
N GLU A 159 -3.75 31.17 -8.12
CA GLU A 159 -2.95 30.26 -7.30
C GLU A 159 -2.86 28.89 -7.96
N THR A 160 -1.64 28.49 -8.31
CA THR A 160 -1.35 27.13 -8.79
C THR A 160 -0.67 26.35 -7.69
N TYR A 161 -1.32 25.28 -7.22
CA TYR A 161 -0.75 24.37 -6.24
C TYR A 161 0.07 23.30 -6.95
N PHE A 162 1.11 22.78 -6.31
CA PHE A 162 1.85 21.64 -6.82
C PHE A 162 2.31 20.72 -5.70
N VAL A 163 2.49 19.45 -6.05
CA VAL A 163 2.91 18.39 -5.14
C VAL A 163 4.05 17.59 -5.76
N ILE A 164 5.10 17.39 -4.99
CA ILE A 164 6.22 16.49 -5.31
C ILE A 164 6.30 15.44 -4.19
N LEU A 165 5.95 14.20 -4.50
CA LEU A 165 6.06 13.07 -3.59
C LEU A 165 7.12 12.10 -4.10
N LYS A 166 8.17 11.87 -3.29
CA LYS A 166 9.19 10.86 -3.51
C LYS A 166 9.01 9.71 -2.53
N LEU A 167 8.75 8.52 -3.05
CA LEU A 167 8.76 7.29 -2.25
C LEU A 167 10.20 6.76 -2.14
N GLY A 168 10.59 6.33 -0.94
CA GLY A 168 11.92 5.79 -0.65
C GLY A 168 12.19 4.47 -1.36
N VAL A 169 11.15 3.64 -1.52
CA VAL A 169 11.20 2.39 -2.29
C VAL A 169 10.59 2.60 -3.66
N THR A 170 11.31 2.17 -4.70
CA THR A 170 10.88 2.25 -6.11
C THR A 170 10.54 0.84 -6.60
N ASN A 171 9.27 0.46 -6.52
CA ASN A 171 8.80 -0.86 -6.95
C ASN A 171 7.37 -0.79 -7.54
N GLN A 172 6.81 -1.93 -7.90
CA GLN A 172 5.46 -1.99 -8.48
C GLN A 172 4.37 -1.45 -7.53
N VAL A 173 4.51 -1.69 -6.22
CA VAL A 173 3.60 -1.16 -5.20
C VAL A 173 3.68 0.36 -5.14
N SER A 174 4.87 0.95 -5.25
CA SER A 174 5.02 2.42 -5.27
C SER A 174 4.23 3.08 -6.39
N VAL A 175 4.11 2.44 -7.57
CA VAL A 175 3.30 2.97 -8.67
C VAL A 175 1.82 3.03 -8.29
N LEU A 176 1.28 1.97 -7.69
CA LEU A 176 -0.11 1.94 -7.22
C LEU A 176 -0.39 3.03 -6.17
N VAL A 177 0.55 3.23 -5.25
CA VAL A 177 0.45 4.26 -4.23
C VAL A 177 0.42 5.65 -4.88
N LEU A 178 1.34 5.94 -5.79
CA LEU A 178 1.35 7.24 -6.49
C LEU A 178 0.07 7.46 -7.30
N CYS A 179 -0.45 6.43 -7.98
CA CYS A 179 -1.74 6.51 -8.67
C CYS A 179 -2.90 6.84 -7.72
N TYR A 180 -2.93 6.19 -6.57
CA TYR A 180 -3.97 6.40 -5.58
C TYR A 180 -3.93 7.82 -5.01
N ILE A 181 -2.73 8.29 -4.61
CA ILE A 181 -2.52 9.67 -4.15
C ILE A 181 -2.92 10.68 -5.23
N LEU A 182 -2.56 10.44 -6.49
CA LEU A 182 -2.95 11.30 -7.61
C LEU A 182 -4.47 11.37 -7.78
N GLY A 183 -5.16 10.23 -7.77
CA GLY A 183 -6.62 10.18 -7.85
C GLY A 183 -7.29 10.93 -6.70
N THR A 184 -6.75 10.79 -5.48
CA THR A 184 -7.19 11.55 -4.31
C THR A 184 -7.02 13.06 -4.50
N LEU A 185 -5.85 13.53 -4.95
CA LEU A 185 -5.59 14.95 -5.19
C LEU A 185 -6.62 15.54 -6.18
N TYR A 186 -6.89 14.83 -7.28
CA TYR A 186 -7.88 15.23 -8.26
C TYR A 186 -9.31 15.23 -7.72
N SER A 187 -9.68 14.25 -6.90
CA SER A 187 -11.01 14.19 -6.26
C SER A 187 -11.21 15.33 -5.26
N ALA A 188 -10.15 15.76 -4.59
CA ALA A 188 -10.18 16.81 -3.58
C ALA A 188 -10.02 18.22 -4.16
N LYS A 189 -9.57 18.36 -5.42
CA LYS A 189 -9.24 19.63 -6.11
C LYS A 189 -10.35 20.69 -6.01
N THR A 190 -11.62 20.28 -6.06
CA THR A 190 -12.79 21.16 -5.99
C THR A 190 -13.31 21.39 -4.57
N SER A 191 -12.75 20.72 -3.58
CA SER A 191 -13.15 20.84 -2.18
C SER A 191 -12.40 21.97 -1.46
N ARG A 192 -12.94 22.43 -0.32
CA ARG A 192 -12.25 23.37 0.58
C ARG A 192 -10.86 22.90 1.03
N ALA A 193 -10.53 21.61 0.89
CA ALA A 193 -9.21 21.07 1.23
C ALA A 193 -8.08 21.66 0.36
N PHE A 194 -8.37 22.28 -0.79
CA PHE A 194 -7.37 22.89 -1.66
C PHE A 194 -7.06 24.37 -1.37
N GLN A 195 -7.49 24.89 -0.20
CA GLN A 195 -7.30 26.29 0.18
C GLN A 195 -6.01 26.58 0.97
N SER A 196 -5.17 25.57 1.25
CA SER A 196 -3.89 25.79 1.92
C SER A 196 -2.89 24.66 1.68
N LEU A 197 -1.58 24.99 1.74
CA LEU A 197 -0.50 24.01 1.69
C LEU A 197 -0.61 22.96 2.79
N ASN A 198 -1.02 23.36 4.00
CA ASN A 198 -1.20 22.44 5.13
C ASN A 198 -2.26 21.39 4.82
N ASN A 199 -3.37 21.78 4.21
CA ASN A 199 -4.44 20.84 3.91
C ASN A 199 -4.00 19.83 2.85
N ILE A 200 -3.31 20.27 1.78
CA ILE A 200 -2.80 19.36 0.74
C ILE A 200 -1.76 18.41 1.31
N LYS A 201 -0.83 18.94 2.11
CA LYS A 201 0.18 18.12 2.81
C LYS A 201 -0.49 17.07 3.70
N HIS A 202 -1.42 17.49 4.56
CA HIS A 202 -2.14 16.58 5.45
C HIS A 202 -2.98 15.56 4.69
N LEU A 203 -3.58 15.94 3.56
CA LEU A 203 -4.31 15.03 2.69
C LEU A 203 -3.38 13.89 2.25
N VAL A 204 -2.25 14.21 1.60
CA VAL A 204 -1.30 13.21 1.11
C VAL A 204 -0.80 12.32 2.26
N GLU A 205 -0.39 12.92 3.39
CA GLU A 205 0.11 12.18 4.56
C GLU A 205 -0.95 11.27 5.19
N SER A 206 -2.21 11.71 5.26
CA SER A 206 -3.31 10.91 5.80
C SER A 206 -3.59 9.68 4.93
N TYR A 207 -3.50 9.83 3.61
CA TYR A 207 -3.73 8.72 2.70
C TYR A 207 -2.56 7.74 2.66
N LEU A 208 -1.31 8.23 2.76
CA LEU A 208 -0.15 7.36 2.99
C LEU A 208 -0.31 6.53 4.27
N LYS A 209 -0.87 7.14 5.33
CA LYS A 209 -1.17 6.44 6.58
C LYS A 209 -2.34 5.46 6.43
N GLU A 210 -3.40 5.81 5.69
CA GLU A 210 -4.56 4.96 5.44
C GLU A 210 -4.16 3.65 4.74
N ILE A 211 -3.32 3.75 3.72
CA ILE A 211 -2.78 2.57 3.00
C ILE A 211 -1.66 1.86 3.77
N SER A 212 -1.37 2.28 5.01
CA SER A 212 -0.31 1.73 5.86
C SER A 212 1.08 1.72 5.19
N TRP A 213 1.42 2.82 4.50
CA TRP A 213 2.76 3.00 3.95
C TRP A 213 3.76 3.23 5.08
N ASN A 214 4.63 2.24 5.31
CA ASN A 214 5.60 2.25 6.42
C ASN A 214 7.02 2.59 5.98
N GLU A 215 7.26 2.72 4.68
CA GLU A 215 8.56 3.06 4.11
C GLU A 215 8.81 4.57 4.16
N GLU A 216 10.07 4.99 4.08
CA GLU A 216 10.42 6.41 4.00
C GLU A 216 9.79 7.09 2.78
N TYR A 217 9.43 8.36 2.93
CA TYR A 217 9.02 9.25 1.85
C TYR A 217 9.48 10.68 2.15
N ASP A 218 9.67 11.46 1.10
CA ASP A 218 9.76 12.92 1.19
C ASP A 218 8.58 13.52 0.40
N LEU A 219 7.97 14.56 0.95
CA LEU A 219 6.85 15.27 0.33
C LEU A 219 7.14 16.76 0.34
N LEU A 220 7.03 17.41 -0.81
CA LEU A 220 7.03 18.85 -0.93
C LEU A 220 5.72 19.29 -1.56
N VAL A 221 5.06 20.25 -0.92
CA VAL A 221 3.89 20.94 -1.47
C VAL A 221 4.24 22.40 -1.66
N GLY A 222 3.73 22.99 -2.73
CA GLY A 222 3.95 24.41 -2.98
C GLY A 222 2.77 25.07 -3.66
N ILE A 223 2.78 26.39 -3.64
CA ILE A 223 1.79 27.26 -4.24
C ILE A 223 2.54 28.37 -4.96
N ILE A 224 2.19 28.60 -6.21
CA ILE A 224 2.71 29.68 -7.04
C ILE A 224 1.60 30.70 -7.19
N ARG A 225 1.84 31.93 -6.76
CA ARG A 225 0.90 33.05 -6.91
C ARG A 225 1.30 33.86 -8.12
N LYS A 226 0.48 33.79 -9.17
CA LYS A 226 0.77 34.34 -10.49
C LYS A 226 1.00 35.85 -10.46
N SER A 227 0.09 36.59 -9.83
CA SER A 227 0.11 38.06 -9.77
C SER A 227 1.30 38.61 -8.97
N GLU A 228 1.66 37.93 -7.88
CA GLU A 228 2.76 38.32 -7.00
C GLU A 228 4.11 37.78 -7.47
N SER A 229 4.10 36.74 -8.32
CA SER A 229 5.30 36.00 -8.73
C SER A 229 6.09 35.45 -7.55
N THR A 230 5.34 34.97 -6.56
CA THR A 230 5.86 34.35 -5.33
C THR A 230 5.58 32.86 -5.36
N ILE A 231 6.41 32.12 -4.63
CA ILE A 231 6.22 30.70 -4.36
C ILE A 231 6.28 30.48 -2.86
N SER A 232 5.25 29.84 -2.31
CA SER A 232 5.29 29.34 -0.94
C SER A 232 5.44 27.83 -0.94
N LEU A 233 6.27 27.31 -0.04
CA LEU A 233 6.73 25.92 -0.03
C LEU A 233 6.63 25.34 1.38
N LYS A 234 6.25 24.07 1.45
CA LYS A 234 6.29 23.30 2.69
C LYS A 234 6.72 21.87 2.42
N THR A 235 7.60 21.35 3.27
CA THR A 235 8.18 20.00 3.10
C THR A 235 7.97 19.12 4.32
N SER A 236 7.85 17.82 4.05
CA SER A 236 8.02 16.70 4.97
C SER A 236 9.21 15.87 4.49
N GLY A 237 10.10 15.53 5.41
CA GLY A 237 11.38 14.90 5.07
C GLY A 237 12.50 15.93 4.90
N LYS A 238 13.71 15.43 4.66
CA LYS A 238 14.97 16.19 4.78
C LYS A 238 15.75 16.31 3.47
N ASN A 239 15.31 15.61 2.43
CA ASN A 239 16.09 15.47 1.20
C ASN A 239 15.77 16.56 0.18
N PHE A 240 14.61 17.22 0.27
CA PHE A 240 14.31 18.37 -0.57
C PHE A 240 15.10 19.59 -0.15
N LYS A 241 15.66 20.28 -1.14
CA LYS A 241 16.29 21.58 -1.00
C LYS A 241 15.80 22.50 -2.11
N VAL A 242 15.76 23.79 -1.82
CA VAL A 242 15.52 24.84 -2.82
C VAL A 242 16.63 25.85 -2.71
N HIS A 243 17.14 26.28 -3.84
CA HIS A 243 18.23 27.23 -3.92
C HIS A 243 18.05 28.11 -5.15
N LYS A 244 18.76 29.23 -5.19
CA LYS A 244 18.89 30.03 -6.40
C LYS A 244 19.87 29.32 -7.36
N ASN A 245 19.73 29.52 -8.66
CA ASN A 245 20.59 28.86 -9.63
C ASN A 245 22.05 29.33 -9.51
N SER A 246 22.29 30.58 -9.09
CA SER A 246 23.64 31.10 -8.85
C SER A 246 24.30 30.58 -7.56
N ASP A 247 23.54 30.07 -6.58
CA ASP A 247 24.06 29.66 -5.28
C ASP A 247 23.37 28.40 -4.74
N PHE A 248 23.96 27.24 -5.02
CA PHE A 248 23.53 25.94 -4.49
C PHE A 248 23.95 25.69 -3.02
N SER A 249 24.76 26.57 -2.42
CA SER A 249 25.24 26.40 -1.05
C SER A 249 24.17 26.73 -0.02
N LYS A 250 23.25 27.64 -0.36
CA LYS A 250 22.19 28.11 0.51
C LYS A 250 20.88 27.37 0.23
N ASN A 251 20.44 26.54 1.18
CA ASN A 251 19.09 25.99 1.16
C ASN A 251 18.09 27.01 1.71
N LEU A 252 17.09 27.34 0.90
CA LEU A 252 15.99 28.25 1.25
C LEU A 252 14.87 27.52 1.99
N LEU A 253 14.75 26.20 1.87
CA LEU A 253 13.74 25.44 2.61
C LEU A 253 14.09 25.30 4.10
N SER A 254 13.05 25.37 4.94
CA SER A 254 13.09 25.01 6.35
C SER A 254 12.14 23.84 6.62
N ALA A 255 12.61 22.85 7.39
CA ALA A 255 11.78 21.70 7.72
C ALA A 255 10.64 22.11 8.67
N GLY A 256 9.40 21.79 8.31
CA GLY A 256 8.21 22.03 9.13
C GLY A 256 7.61 23.44 9.02
N TRP A 257 8.34 24.42 8.52
CA TRP A 257 7.87 25.78 8.30
C TRP A 257 7.45 26.01 6.85
N GLU A 258 6.51 26.93 6.66
CA GLU A 258 6.20 27.46 5.34
C GLU A 258 7.23 28.53 5.01
N VAL A 259 7.82 28.44 3.82
CA VAL A 259 8.80 29.41 3.31
C VAL A 259 8.20 30.07 2.09
N GLU A 260 8.31 31.39 2.00
CA GLU A 260 7.89 32.17 0.84
C GLU A 260 9.11 32.81 0.17
N GLU A 261 9.19 32.68 -1.15
CA GLU A 261 10.30 33.18 -1.96
C GLU A 261 9.77 33.89 -3.22
N ASN A 262 10.50 34.91 -3.67
CA ASN A 262 10.22 35.59 -4.94
C ASN A 262 10.84 34.82 -6.12
N ILE A 263 10.08 34.72 -7.20
CA ILE A 263 10.55 34.23 -8.50
C ILE A 263 11.12 35.43 -9.26
N GLU A 264 12.42 35.63 -9.11
CA GLU A 264 13.16 36.77 -9.67
C GLU A 264 13.94 36.35 -10.92
N LYS A 265 14.89 37.19 -11.36
CA LYS A 265 15.77 36.89 -12.50
C LYS A 265 16.58 35.60 -12.31
N ASP A 266 17.02 35.32 -11.09
CA ASP A 266 17.77 34.10 -10.79
C ASP A 266 16.80 32.94 -10.50
N PRO A 267 16.75 31.90 -11.37
CA PRO A 267 15.80 30.81 -11.24
C PRO A 267 15.87 30.12 -9.89
N LEU A 268 14.70 29.73 -9.38
CA LEU A 268 14.62 28.82 -8.25
C LEU A 268 14.80 27.39 -8.76
N VAL A 269 15.69 26.66 -8.10
CA VAL A 269 16.01 25.28 -8.45
C VAL A 269 15.68 24.38 -7.27
N LEU A 270 14.88 23.37 -7.53
CA LEU A 270 14.46 22.37 -6.56
C LEU A 270 15.26 21.08 -6.78
N THR A 271 15.94 20.65 -5.73
CA THR A 271 16.74 19.43 -5.71
C THR A 271 16.18 18.42 -4.71
N TRP A 272 16.41 17.14 -5.00
CA TRP A 272 16.25 16.06 -4.03
C TRP A 272 17.60 15.35 -3.87
N LYS A 273 18.11 15.32 -2.63
CA LYS A 273 19.49 14.97 -2.32
C LYS A 273 20.46 15.86 -3.12
N ASN A 274 21.11 15.30 -4.14
CA ASN A 274 22.05 16.00 -5.03
C ASN A 274 21.53 16.09 -6.48
N ARG A 275 20.29 15.65 -6.72
CA ARG A 275 19.71 15.57 -8.07
C ARG A 275 18.77 16.74 -8.29
N THR A 276 19.04 17.51 -9.35
CA THR A 276 18.19 18.63 -9.78
C THR A 276 16.90 18.11 -10.41
N MET A 277 15.76 18.50 -9.86
CA MET A 277 14.45 17.99 -10.29
C MET A 277 13.71 18.99 -11.15
N ILE A 278 13.57 20.22 -10.65
CA ILE A 278 12.73 21.25 -11.26
C ILE A 278 13.47 22.58 -11.24
N SER A 279 13.37 23.34 -12.33
CA SER A 279 13.71 24.75 -12.36
C SER A 279 12.47 25.59 -12.58
N ILE A 280 12.39 26.72 -11.88
CA ILE A 280 11.27 27.67 -11.91
C ILE A 280 11.88 29.04 -12.21
N HIS A 281 11.50 29.64 -13.33
CA HIS A 281 12.00 30.95 -13.75
C HIS A 281 10.87 31.80 -14.30
N ASP A 282 11.04 33.11 -14.19
CA ASP A 282 10.10 34.09 -14.71
C ASP A 282 10.62 34.65 -16.04
N LEU A 283 9.86 34.43 -17.11
CA LEU A 283 10.20 34.83 -18.47
C LEU A 283 10.23 36.35 -18.68
N ARG A 284 9.73 37.15 -17.73
CA ARG A 284 9.92 38.61 -17.75
C ARG A 284 11.39 39.01 -17.63
N PHE A 285 12.21 38.13 -17.07
CA PHE A 285 13.65 38.32 -16.91
C PHE A 285 14.40 37.26 -17.73
N PRO A 286 14.68 37.52 -19.03
CA PRO A 286 15.44 36.58 -19.84
C PRO A 286 16.84 36.37 -19.25
N SER A 287 17.26 35.09 -19.25
CA SER A 287 18.53 34.56 -18.76
C SER A 287 19.74 35.21 -19.44
#